data_AF-A0A644Z5B0-F1
#
_entry.id   AF-A0A644Z5B0-F1
#
_cell.length_a   1.000
_cell.length_b   1.000
_cell.length_c   1.000
_cell.angle_alpha   90.00
_cell.angle_beta   90.00
_cell.angle_gamma   90.00
#
_symmetry.space_group_name_H-M   'P 1'
#
loop_
_entity.id
_entity.type
_entity.pdbx_description
1 polymer ?
#
loop_
_entity_poly.entity_id
_entity_poly.type
_entity_poly.pdbx_seq_one_letter_code
_entity_poly.pdbx_strand_id
1 'polypeptide(L)' 'MINKEWHLKNKMPKNPTKKQRIEWHISHNKNCNCRKPTEKIIKEINEYLKELS' A
#
# COMPACT_ATOMS: atom_id res chain seq x y z
N MET A 1 -1.48 7.91 13.95
CA MET A 1 -0.06 7.92 14.37
C MET A 1 0.78 7.39 13.21
N ILE A 2 1.96 7.97 12.95
CA ILE A 2 2.84 7.58 11.84
C ILE A 2 3.99 6.70 12.33
N ASN A 3 4.20 5.55 11.69
CA ASN A 3 5.39 4.73 11.87
C ASN A 3 6.53 5.29 11.00
N LYS A 4 7.29 6.24 11.55
CA LYS A 4 8.35 6.96 10.81
C LYS A 4 9.43 6.02 10.28
N GLU A 5 9.84 5.03 11.06
CA GLU A 5 10.87 4.08 10.68
C GLU A 5 10.47 3.28 9.45
N TRP A 6 9.22 2.80 9.41
CA TRP A 6 8.71 2.05 8.26
C TRP A 6 8.71 2.92 6.99
N HIS A 7 8.29 4.18 7.08
CA HIS A 7 8.30 5.10 5.92
C HIS A 7 9.70 5.43 5.40
N LEU A 8 10.71 5.49 6.28
CA LEU A 8 12.09 5.74 5.86
C LEU A 8 12.66 4.55 5.08
N LYS A 9 12.34 3.32 5.50
CA LYS A 9 12.79 2.07 4.87
C LYS A 9 11.97 1.69 3.63
N ASN A 10 10.67 2.00 3.63
CA ASN A 10 9.70 1.60 2.60
C ASN A 10 9.11 2.82 1.91
N LYS A 11 9.94 3.58 1.20
CA LYS A 11 9.43 4.73 0.42
C LYS A 11 8.71 4.21 -0.82
N MET A 12 7.55 4.80 -1.13
CA MET A 12 6.89 4.56 -2.41
C MET A 12 7.84 5.03 -3.53
N PRO A 13 8.09 4.21 -4.58
CA PRO A 13 8.84 4.65 -5.74
C PRO A 13 8.23 5.90 -6.39
N LYS A 14 9.05 6.73 -7.07
CA LYS A 14 8.58 7.96 -7.73
C LYS A 14 7.56 7.67 -8.84
N ASN A 15 7.77 6.59 -9.59
CA ASN A 15 6.90 6.12 -10.68
C ASN A 15 6.56 4.65 -10.44
N PRO A 16 5.69 4.32 -9.46
CA PRO A 16 5.41 2.94 -9.14
C PRO A 16 4.50 2.32 -10.20
N THR A 17 4.82 1.10 -10.61
CA THR A 17 3.88 0.27 -11.37
C THR A 17 2.61 0.00 -10.53
N LYS A 18 1.53 -0.45 -11.18
CA LYS A 18 0.28 -0.80 -10.48
C LYS A 18 0.53 -1.82 -9.35
N LYS A 19 1.30 -2.87 -9.64
CA LYS A 19 1.67 -3.91 -8.67
C LYS A 19 2.44 -3.34 -7.48
N GLN A 20 3.52 -2.59 -7.72
CA GLN A 20 4.33 -1.99 -6.65
C GLN A 20 3.50 -1.05 -5.76
N ARG A 21 2.61 -0.27 -6.37
CA ARG A 21 1.71 0.63 -5.63
C ARG A 21 0.79 -0.15 -4.70
N ILE A 22 0.16 -1.21 -5.22
CA ILE A 22 -0.77 -2.06 -4.46
C ILE A 22 -0.04 -2.75 -3.30
N GLU A 23 1.09 -3.40 -3.58
CA GLU A 23 1.90 -4.09 -2.57
C GLU A 23 2.37 -3.14 -1.47
N TRP A 24 2.79 -1.93 -1.85
CA TRP A 24 3.17 -0.89 -0.90
C TRP A 24 1.99 -0.51 0.01
N HIS A 25 0.79 -0.32 -0.53
CA HIS A 25 -0.38 0.05 0.26
C HIS A 25 -0.87 -1.06 1.20
N ILE A 26 -0.73 -2.33 0.80
CA ILE A 26 -0.98 -3.49 1.66
C ILE A 26 0.01 -3.50 2.84
N SER A 27 1.31 -3.37 2.55
CA SER A 27 2.35 -3.34 3.58
C SER A 27 2.22 -2.12 4.50
N HIS A 28 1.90 -0.96 3.93
CA HIS A 28 1.66 0.27 4.68
C HIS A 28 0.53 0.09 5.69
N ASN A 29 -0.66 -0.40 5.28
CA ASN A 29 -1.78 -0.60 6.21
C ASN A 29 -1.44 -1.58 7.35
N LYS A 30 -0.60 -2.59 7.10
CA LYS A 30 -0.17 -3.54 8.14
C LYS A 30 0.78 -2.92 9.16
N ASN A 31 1.61 -1.96 8.74
CA ASN A 31 2.70 -1.40 9.57
C ASN A 31 2.43 0.02 10.08
N CYS A 32 1.49 0.74 9.46
CA CYS A 32 1.26 2.16 9.67
C CYS A 32 -0.20 2.55 9.39
N ASN A 33 -0.87 3.10 10.39
CA ASN A 33 -2.24 3.62 10.28
C ASN A 33 -2.27 5.15 10.12
N CYS A 34 -1.24 5.75 9.50
CA CYS A 34 -1.16 7.21 9.36
C CYS A 34 -2.21 7.77 8.39
N ARG A 35 -2.66 6.95 7.43
CA ARG A 35 -3.62 7.33 6.41
C ARG A 35 -4.48 6.13 6.03
N LYS A 36 -5.80 6.33 6.05
CA LYS A 36 -6.75 5.35 5.50
C LYS A 36 -6.60 5.27 3.98
N PRO A 37 -6.57 4.07 3.39
CA PRO A 37 -6.59 3.90 1.94
C PRO A 37 -7.89 4.46 1.35
N THR A 38 -7.81 5.02 0.14
CA THR A 38 -8.99 5.49 -0.60
C THR A 38 -9.78 4.32 -1.18
N GLU A 39 -11.04 4.54 -1.53
CA GLU A 39 -11.89 3.50 -2.14
C GLU A 39 -11.27 2.91 -3.42
N LYS A 40 -10.65 3.76 -4.24
CA LYS A 40 -9.96 3.33 -5.46
C LYS A 40 -8.84 2.32 -5.17
N ILE A 41 -7.94 2.60 -4.22
CA ILE A 41 -6.85 1.67 -3.92
C ILE A 41 -7.36 0.42 -3.20
N ILE A 42 -8.42 0.51 -2.39
CA ILE A 42 -9.07 -0.67 -1.78
C ILE A 42 -9.61 -1.58 -2.88
N LYS A 43 -10.29 -1.02 -3.89
CA LYS A 43 -10.78 -1.79 -5.05
C LYS A 43 -9.63 -2.48 -5.78
N GLU A 44 -8.55 -1.74 -6.08
CA GLU A 44 -7.36 -2.27 -6.74
C GLU A 44 -6.69 -3.39 -5.92
N ILE A 45 -6.60 -3.26 -4.59
CA ILE A 45 -6.09 -4.30 -3.68
C ILE A 45 -7.00 -5.55 -3.75
N ASN A 46 -8.32 -5.37 -3.67
CA ASN A 46 -9.26 -6.50 -3.67
C ASN A 46 -9.23 -7.26 -5.00
N GLU A 47 -9.14 -6.56 -6.13
CA GLU A 47 -8.95 -7.19 -7.45
C GLU A 47 -7.63 -7.96 -7.50
N TYR A 48 -6.52 -7.36 -7.05
CA TYR A 48 -5.21 -8.02 -7.01
C TYR A 48 -5.20 -9.28 -6.14
N LEU A 49 -5.86 -9.26 -4.98
CA LEU A 49 -5.92 -10.43 -4.10
C LEU A 49 -6.78 -11.56 -4.68
N LYS A 50 -7.84 -11.23 -5.42
CA LYS A 50 -8.67 -12.23 -6.14
C LYS A 50 -7.93 -12.89 -7.30
N GLU A 51 -7.04 -12.16 -7.96
CA GLU A 51 -6.20 -12.74 -9.03
C GLU A 51 -5.12 -13.69 -8.50
N LEU A 52 -4.80 -13.62 -7.20
CA LEU A 52 -3.82 -14.49 -6.53
C LEU A 52 -4.43 -15.70 -5.82
N SER A 53 -5.75 -15.74 -5.67
CA SER A 53 -6.51 -16.83 -5.04
C SER A 53 -6.97 -17.86 -6.06
#